data_AF-A0A0G0UA24-F1
#
_entry.id   AF-A0A0G0UA24-F1
#
_cell.length_a   1.000
_cell.length_b   1.000
_cell.length_c   1.000
_cell.angle_alpha   90.00
_cell.angle_beta   90.00
_cell.angle_gamma   90.00
#
_symmetry.space_group_name_H-M   'P 1'
#
loop_
_entity.id
_entity.type
_entity.pdbx_description
1 polymer ?
#
loop_
_entity_poly.entity_id
_entity_poly.type
_entity_poly.pdbx_seq_one_letter_code
_entity_poly.pdbx_strand_id
1 'polypeptide(L)'
;LRVEADEITYHFHIMLRFEIEKGLVDKKYNVSDVREIWNAKMKEYLGIVPKKDSEGVLQDIHWSQGMIGYFPTYSLGTFLAANWQGKDKKWLKEHIHKYGSTYTLQELLKKNQMKFDPSVNLDYLRKKYLQNGA
;
A
#
# COMPACT_ATOMS: atom_id res chain seq x y z
N LEU A 1 -12.10 1.03 -8.90
CA LEU A 1 -11.41 -0.23 -8.44
C LEU A 1 -10.07 0.14 -7.79
N ARG A 2 -9.36 -0.78 -7.10
CA ARG A 2 -8.04 -0.45 -6.50
C ARG A 2 -7.04 0.09 -7.52
N VAL A 3 -6.98 -0.52 -8.69
CA VAL A 3 -6.04 -0.15 -9.77
C VAL A 3 -6.36 1.22 -10.42
N GLU A 4 -7.54 1.77 -10.12
CA GLU A 4 -8.02 3.07 -10.62
C GLU A 4 -8.12 4.11 -9.50
N ALA A 5 -7.75 3.76 -8.27
CA ALA A 5 -7.87 4.64 -7.12
C ALA A 5 -6.83 5.78 -7.18
N ASP A 6 -7.21 6.96 -6.69
CA ASP A 6 -6.33 8.11 -6.56
C ASP A 6 -5.31 7.93 -5.41
N GLU A 7 -4.28 8.78 -5.35
CA GLU A 7 -3.18 8.68 -4.38
C GLU A 7 -3.64 8.73 -2.91
N ILE A 8 -4.80 9.31 -2.60
CA ILE A 8 -5.33 9.38 -1.23
C ILE A 8 -6.10 8.09 -0.92
N THR A 9 -7.02 7.69 -1.81
CA THR A 9 -7.90 6.54 -1.53
C THR A 9 -7.23 5.19 -1.75
N TYR A 10 -6.15 5.14 -2.52
CA TYR A 10 -5.39 3.91 -2.82
C TYR A 10 -4.95 3.15 -1.57
N HIS A 11 -4.49 3.83 -0.52
CA HIS A 11 -3.99 3.18 0.68
C HIS A 11 -5.08 2.49 1.50
N PHE A 12 -6.33 2.98 1.45
CA PHE A 12 -7.46 2.29 2.07
C PHE A 12 -7.77 0.96 1.38
N HIS A 13 -7.60 0.89 0.05
CA HIS A 13 -7.71 -0.36 -0.68
C HIS A 13 -6.65 -1.40 -0.25
N ILE A 14 -5.45 -0.96 0.08
CA ILE A 14 -4.40 -1.84 0.61
C ILE A 14 -4.73 -2.27 2.04
N MET A 15 -5.21 -1.34 2.87
CA MET A 15 -5.52 -1.59 4.28
C MET A 15 -6.59 -2.67 4.47
N LEU A 16 -7.72 -2.63 3.72
CA LEU A 16 -8.73 -3.68 3.89
C LEU A 16 -8.20 -5.07 3.53
N ARG A 17 -7.33 -5.17 2.51
CA ARG A 17 -6.79 -6.46 2.06
C ARG A 17 -5.84 -7.02 3.10
N PHE A 18 -4.95 -6.17 3.62
CA PHE A 18 -4.05 -6.54 4.70
C PHE A 18 -4.80 -7.01 5.96
N GLU A 19 -5.87 -6.32 6.36
CA GLU A 19 -6.64 -6.71 7.54
C GLU A 19 -7.43 -8.00 7.35
N ILE A 20 -7.96 -8.24 6.16
CA ILE A 20 -8.60 -9.51 5.80
C ILE A 20 -7.56 -10.64 5.84
N GLU A 21 -6.39 -10.44 5.20
CA GLU A 21 -5.29 -11.42 5.22
C GLU A 21 -4.86 -11.74 6.65
N LYS A 22 -4.65 -10.71 7.49
CA LYS A 22 -4.30 -10.88 8.89
C LYS A 22 -5.37 -11.66 9.64
N GLY A 23 -6.66 -11.33 9.45
CA GLY A 23 -7.75 -12.04 10.12
C GLY A 23 -7.87 -13.50 9.69
N LEU A 24 -7.62 -13.82 8.41
CA LEU A 24 -7.57 -15.19 7.90
C LEU A 24 -6.39 -15.97 8.49
N VAL A 25 -5.19 -15.37 8.48
CA VAL A 25 -3.96 -16.00 9.03
C VAL A 25 -4.07 -16.22 10.54
N ASP A 26 -4.64 -15.25 11.26
CA ASP A 26 -4.93 -15.34 12.70
C ASP A 26 -6.09 -16.30 13.02
N LYS A 27 -6.72 -16.92 12.02
CA LYS A 27 -7.93 -17.77 12.14
C LYS A 27 -9.10 -17.07 12.83
N LYS A 28 -9.17 -15.74 12.74
CA LYS A 28 -10.29 -14.92 13.22
C LYS A 28 -11.43 -14.87 12.21
N TYR A 29 -11.13 -15.03 10.93
CA TYR A 29 -12.10 -15.04 9.84
C TYR A 29 -12.10 -16.39 9.13
N ASN A 30 -13.27 -16.82 8.67
CA ASN A 30 -13.37 -17.93 7.72
C ASN A 30 -13.38 -17.39 6.30
N VAL A 31 -12.89 -18.20 5.35
CA VAL A 31 -12.90 -17.85 3.92
C VAL A 31 -14.31 -17.58 3.41
N SER A 32 -15.31 -18.31 3.94
CA SER A 32 -16.74 -18.12 3.60
C SER A 32 -17.25 -16.71 3.89
N ASP A 33 -16.64 -16.02 4.86
CA ASP A 33 -17.14 -14.75 5.39
C ASP A 33 -16.44 -13.54 4.72
N VAL A 34 -15.45 -13.81 3.84
CA VAL A 34 -14.58 -12.77 3.26
C VAL A 34 -15.37 -11.79 2.41
N ARG A 35 -16.45 -12.23 1.76
CA ARG A 35 -17.30 -11.36 0.94
C ARG A 35 -17.98 -10.29 1.79
N GLU A 36 -18.56 -10.69 2.91
CA GLU A 36 -19.26 -9.83 3.85
C GLU A 36 -18.28 -8.88 4.53
N ILE A 37 -17.14 -9.40 4.97
CA ILE A 37 -16.06 -8.60 5.59
C ILE A 37 -15.52 -7.56 4.61
N TRP A 38 -15.31 -7.95 3.34
CA TRP A 38 -14.89 -7.04 2.29
C TRP A 38 -15.87 -5.88 2.12
N ASN A 39 -17.15 -6.20 1.98
CA ASN A 39 -18.19 -5.19 1.77
C ASN A 39 -18.32 -4.25 2.97
N ALA A 40 -18.22 -4.76 4.20
CA ALA A 40 -18.20 -3.97 5.41
C ALA A 40 -17.00 -3.00 5.44
N LYS A 41 -15.78 -3.48 5.16
CA LYS A 41 -14.57 -2.66 5.14
C LYS A 41 -14.55 -1.63 4.00
N MET A 42 -15.04 -1.98 2.82
CA MET A 42 -15.23 -1.03 1.72
C MET A 42 -16.18 0.10 2.13
N LYS A 43 -17.27 -0.23 2.84
CA LYS A 43 -18.21 0.78 3.34
C LYS A 43 -17.57 1.67 4.41
N GLU A 44 -16.82 1.06 5.34
CA GLU A 44 -16.14 1.75 6.43
C GLU A 44 -15.07 2.72 5.92
N TYR A 45 -14.16 2.26 5.05
CA TYR A 45 -13.01 3.06 4.62
C TYR A 45 -13.27 3.96 3.42
N LEU A 46 -14.15 3.56 2.51
CA LEU A 46 -14.37 4.24 1.23
C LEU A 46 -15.82 4.72 1.04
N GLY A 47 -16.71 4.44 2.00
CA GLY A 47 -18.11 4.87 1.93
C GLY A 47 -18.97 4.12 0.92
N ILE A 48 -18.42 3.13 0.21
CA ILE A 48 -19.07 2.42 -0.91
C ILE A 48 -19.18 0.92 -0.67
N VAL A 49 -20.20 0.28 -1.25
CA VAL A 49 -20.32 -1.18 -1.31
C VAL A 49 -20.30 -1.60 -2.78
N PRO A 50 -19.43 -2.53 -3.19
CA PRO A 50 -19.41 -3.05 -4.56
C PRO A 50 -20.76 -3.65 -4.97
N LYS A 51 -21.19 -3.42 -6.22
CA LYS A 51 -22.47 -3.97 -6.71
C LYS A 51 -22.37 -5.45 -7.08
N LYS A 52 -21.17 -5.90 -7.42
CA LYS A 52 -20.86 -7.26 -7.89
C LYS A 52 -19.55 -7.73 -7.28
N ASP A 53 -19.39 -9.04 -7.11
CA ASP A 53 -18.18 -9.60 -6.51
C ASP A 53 -16.94 -9.38 -7.40
N SER A 54 -17.13 -9.30 -8.71
CA SER A 54 -16.09 -8.92 -9.68
C SER A 54 -15.54 -7.50 -9.47
N GLU A 55 -16.32 -6.61 -8.87
CA GLU A 55 -15.90 -5.25 -8.47
C GLU A 55 -15.49 -5.18 -7.00
N GLY A 56 -15.77 -6.26 -6.24
CA GLY A 56 -15.50 -6.42 -4.82
C GLY A 56 -14.35 -7.40 -4.58
N VAL A 57 -14.64 -8.46 -3.83
CA VAL A 57 -13.67 -9.44 -3.36
C VAL A 57 -12.90 -10.16 -4.48
N LEU A 58 -13.48 -10.28 -5.69
CA LEU A 58 -12.84 -10.96 -6.83
C LEU A 58 -12.11 -10.01 -7.78
N GLN A 59 -11.96 -8.72 -7.43
CA GLN A 59 -11.35 -7.74 -8.33
C GLN A 59 -9.84 -7.95 -8.56
N ASP A 60 -9.16 -8.67 -7.68
CA ASP A 60 -7.72 -8.87 -7.70
C ASP A 60 -7.34 -10.35 -7.80
N ILE A 61 -6.29 -10.64 -8.57
CA ILE A 61 -5.78 -12.00 -8.79
C ILE A 61 -4.90 -12.52 -7.65
N HIS A 62 -4.52 -11.67 -6.69
CA HIS A 62 -3.45 -11.98 -5.74
C HIS A 62 -3.74 -13.21 -4.88
N TRP A 63 -4.95 -13.29 -4.30
CA TRP A 63 -5.31 -14.40 -3.44
C TRP A 63 -5.48 -15.71 -4.21
N SER A 64 -5.97 -15.67 -5.46
CA SER A 64 -6.05 -16.88 -6.29
C SER A 64 -4.67 -17.39 -6.74
N GLN A 65 -3.65 -16.51 -6.75
CA GLN A 65 -2.25 -16.87 -6.98
C GLN A 65 -1.46 -17.16 -5.70
N GLY A 66 -2.11 -17.20 -4.53
CA GLY A 66 -1.45 -17.48 -3.25
C GLY A 66 -0.56 -16.34 -2.72
N MET A 67 -0.68 -15.13 -3.27
CA MET A 67 0.12 -13.96 -2.88
C MET A 67 -0.41 -13.31 -1.59
N ILE A 68 -0.41 -14.06 -0.48
CA ILE A 68 -0.81 -13.57 0.85
C ILE A 68 0.33 -12.76 1.48
N GLY A 69 0.01 -11.59 2.07
CA GLY A 69 1.01 -10.67 2.62
C GLY A 69 1.65 -9.76 1.57
N TYR A 70 1.18 -9.81 0.33
CA TYR A 70 1.75 -9.04 -0.78
C TYR A 70 1.25 -7.58 -0.80
N PHE A 71 -0.03 -7.34 -0.54
CA PHE A 71 -0.63 -6.00 -0.69
C PHE A 71 0.06 -4.88 0.09
N PRO A 72 0.53 -5.08 1.35
CA PRO A 72 1.25 -4.04 2.09
C PRO A 72 2.46 -3.45 1.34
N THR A 73 3.06 -4.22 0.42
CA THR A 73 4.23 -3.77 -0.36
C THR A 73 3.91 -2.58 -1.28
N TYR A 74 2.67 -2.43 -1.76
CA TYR A 74 2.26 -1.29 -2.58
C TYR A 74 2.30 0.03 -1.79
N SER A 75 1.77 0.02 -0.56
CA SER A 75 1.82 1.18 0.33
C SER A 75 3.25 1.46 0.79
N LEU A 76 4.02 0.42 1.13
CA LEU A 76 5.44 0.55 1.49
C LEU A 76 6.24 1.22 0.37
N GLY A 77 6.04 0.82 -0.89
CA GLY A 77 6.70 1.42 -2.05
C GLY A 77 6.37 2.90 -2.21
N THR A 78 5.11 3.28 -2.01
CA THR A 78 4.68 4.69 -2.07
C THR A 78 5.33 5.53 -0.97
N PHE A 79 5.40 5.01 0.26
CA PHE A 79 6.01 5.70 1.38
C PHE A 79 7.53 5.81 1.22
N LEU A 80 8.19 4.78 0.70
CA LEU A 80 9.62 4.83 0.36
C LEU A 80 9.89 5.87 -0.74
N ALA A 81 9.05 5.94 -1.77
CA ALA A 81 9.18 6.93 -2.84
C ALA A 81 9.09 8.37 -2.29
N ALA A 82 8.19 8.63 -1.33
CA ALA A 82 8.11 9.93 -0.66
C ALA A 82 9.38 10.24 0.15
N ASN A 83 9.97 9.26 0.84
CA ASN A 83 11.24 9.42 1.56
C ASN A 83 12.44 9.64 0.62
N TRP A 84 12.32 9.29 -0.66
CA TRP A 84 13.33 9.55 -1.71
C TRP A 84 13.06 10.83 -2.50
N GLN A 85 12.10 11.65 -2.09
CA GLN A 85 11.84 12.92 -2.77
C GLN A 85 13.10 13.79 -2.81
N GLY A 86 13.36 14.39 -3.99
CA GLY A 86 14.56 15.20 -4.24
C GLY A 86 15.82 14.39 -4.57
N LYS A 87 15.76 13.05 -4.62
CA LYS A 87 16.85 12.22 -5.12
C LYS A 87 16.67 11.97 -6.62
N ASP A 88 17.70 12.28 -7.40
CA ASP A 88 17.68 12.08 -8.84
C ASP A 88 18.06 10.64 -9.23
N LYS A 89 17.96 10.34 -10.53
CA LYS A 89 18.28 9.00 -11.05
C LYS A 89 19.74 8.60 -10.81
N LYS A 90 20.67 9.56 -10.80
CA LYS A 90 22.09 9.28 -10.57
C LYS A 90 22.31 8.85 -9.12
N TRP A 91 21.75 9.61 -8.17
CA TRP A 91 21.77 9.28 -6.77
C TRP A 91 21.17 7.90 -6.51
N LEU A 92 19.99 7.60 -7.07
CA LEU A 92 19.33 6.30 -6.91
C LEU A 92 20.18 5.13 -7.45
N LYS A 93 20.85 5.30 -8.59
CA LYS A 93 21.77 4.27 -9.12
C LYS A 93 22.94 4.02 -8.18
N GLU A 94 23.53 5.08 -7.64
CA GLU A 94 24.72 5.02 -6.78
C GLU A 94 24.42 4.53 -5.36
N HIS A 95 23.22 4.78 -4.84
CA HIS A 95 22.90 4.57 -3.43
C HIS A 95 21.89 3.45 -3.18
N ILE A 96 21.09 3.08 -4.18
CA ILE A 96 20.01 2.09 -4.08
C ILE A 96 20.21 0.97 -5.11
N HIS A 97 20.10 1.26 -6.42
CA HIS A 97 19.95 0.23 -7.46
C HIS A 97 21.15 -0.70 -7.59
N LYS A 98 22.38 -0.18 -7.49
CA LYS A 98 23.60 -0.99 -7.69
C LYS A 98 23.77 -2.13 -6.70
N TYR A 99 23.09 -2.06 -5.56
CA TYR A 99 23.19 -3.06 -4.51
C TYR A 99 22.26 -4.26 -4.73
N GLY A 100 21.26 -4.17 -5.62
CA GLY A 100 20.28 -5.24 -5.81
C GLY A 100 19.72 -5.73 -4.46
N SER A 101 19.94 -7.01 -4.16
CA SER A 101 19.52 -7.64 -2.90
C SER A 101 20.66 -7.84 -1.88
N THR A 102 21.79 -7.15 -2.02
CA THR A 102 22.93 -7.27 -1.09
C THR A 102 22.59 -6.81 0.33
N TYR A 103 21.69 -5.82 0.46
CA TYR A 103 21.27 -5.27 1.74
C TYR A 103 19.76 -5.45 1.93
N THR A 104 19.35 -5.74 3.15
CA THR A 104 17.96 -5.54 3.56
C THR A 104 17.59 -4.06 3.44
N LEU A 105 16.29 -3.76 3.39
CA LEU A 105 15.81 -2.37 3.37
C LEU A 105 16.36 -1.56 4.57
N GLN A 106 16.38 -2.15 5.77
CA GLN A 106 16.86 -1.47 6.98
C GLN A 106 18.35 -1.14 6.90
N GLU A 107 19.17 -2.07 6.42
CA GLU A 107 20.60 -1.86 6.22
C GLU A 107 20.87 -0.80 5.15
N LEU A 108 20.11 -0.84 4.05
CA LEU A 108 20.24 0.12 2.96
C LEU A 108 19.87 1.54 3.41
N LEU A 109 18.81 1.69 4.20
CA LEU A 109 18.43 2.96 4.81
C LEU A 109 19.53 3.46 5.75
N LYS A 110 20.01 2.61 6.67
CA LYS A 110 21.11 2.95 7.59
C LYS A 110 22.38 3.38 6.85
N LYS A 111 22.77 2.64 5.80
CA LYS A 111 23.96 2.92 4.97
C LYS A 111 23.89 4.30 4.32
N ASN A 112 22.70 4.71 3.89
CA ASN A 112 22.48 5.99 3.24
C ASN A 112 22.09 7.11 4.23
N GLN A 113 22.23 6.86 5.54
CA GLN A 113 21.83 7.79 6.61
C GLN A 113 20.36 8.24 6.46
N MET A 114 19.53 7.35 5.93
CA MET A 114 18.11 7.55 5.73
C MET A 114 17.31 6.88 6.85
N LYS A 115 16.14 7.43 7.13
CA LYS A 115 15.12 6.80 7.96
C LYS A 115 13.88 6.59 7.11
N PHE A 116 13.15 5.53 7.41
CA PHE A 116 11.80 5.38 6.88
C PHE A 116 10.85 6.16 7.78
N ASP A 117 10.17 7.15 7.22
CA ASP A 117 9.15 7.92 7.91
C ASP A 117 7.89 8.04 7.03
N PRO A 118 6.77 7.38 7.38
CA PRO A 118 5.54 7.45 6.60
C PRO A 118 4.88 8.84 6.65
N SER A 119 5.21 9.68 7.63
CA SER A 119 4.64 11.03 7.74
C SER A 119 5.06 11.95 6.58
N VAL A 120 6.21 11.68 5.95
CA VAL A 120 6.67 12.39 4.75
C VAL A 120 5.67 12.29 3.60
N ASN A 121 5.01 11.13 3.44
CA ASN A 121 3.96 10.97 2.44
C ASN A 121 2.72 11.81 2.77
N LEU A 122 2.34 11.89 4.05
CA LEU A 122 1.23 12.74 4.48
C LEU A 122 1.50 14.22 4.20
N ASP A 123 2.73 14.68 4.44
CA ASP A 123 3.12 16.07 4.17
C ASP A 123 3.12 16.38 2.66
N TYR A 124 3.58 15.44 1.83
CA TYR A 124 3.44 15.53 0.37
C TYR A 124 1.97 15.66 -0.05
N LEU A 125 1.08 14.79 0.46
CA LEU A 125 -0.34 14.82 0.12
C LEU A 125 -1.00 16.11 0.58
N ARG A 126 -0.73 16.57 1.82
CA ARG A 126 -1.25 17.84 2.34
C ARG A 126 -0.82 19.02 1.47
N LYS A 127 0.47 19.10 1.12
CA LYS A 127 0.97 20.16 0.24
C LYS A 127 0.28 20.12 -1.13
N LYS A 128 0.16 18.94 -1.74
CA LYS A 128 -0.42 18.78 -3.07
C LYS A 128 -1.91 19.12 -3.12
N TYR A 129 -2.69 18.67 -2.15
CA TYR A 129 -4.16 18.75 -2.21
C TYR A 129 -4.77 19.88 -1.36
N LEU A 130 -4.05 20.41 -0.36
CA LEU A 130 -4.56 21.50 0.50
C LEU A 130 -3.90 22.85 0.22
N GLN A 131 -2.61 22.88 -0.16
CA GLN A 131 -1.89 24.15 -0.34
C GLN A 131 -1.92 24.66 -1.78
N ASN A 132 -2.07 23.78 -2.77
CA ASN A 132 -2.23 24.16 -4.19
C ASN A 132 -3.70 24.27 -4.62
N GLY A 133 -4.64 24.18 -3.69
CA GLY A 133 -6.10 24.20 -3.93
C GLY A 133 -6.79 25.52 -3.59
N ALA A 134 -6.02 26.60 -3.34
CA ALA A 134 -6.52 27.95 -3.10
C ALA A 134 -5.98 28.92 -4.16
#